data_AF-A0A2E8SXB0-F1
#
_entry.id   AF-A0A2E8SXB0-F1
#
_cell.length_a   1.000
_cell.length_b   1.000
_cell.length_c   1.000
_cell.angle_alpha   90.00
_cell.angle_beta   90.00
_cell.angle_gamma   90.00
#
_symmetry.space_group_name_H-M   'P 1'
#
loop_
_entity.id
_entity.type
_entity.pdbx_description
1 polymer ?
#
loop_
_entity_poly.entity_id
_entity_poly.type
_entity_poly.pdbx_seq_one_letter_code
_entity_poly.pdbx_strand_id
1 'polypeptide(L)'
;MRNYGNGPWISPARCGGQTKARKGCHPSSRSAHQIGNHRMNREEVCNIKVLVANRGEIACRILRACIEAGHPTVAVYAGNDADSMFVEMADEAVLLVGDTIGETYLDQRQIIEAARSTGATAIHPGFGFLSERADFATVVLEAGLTWVGPSPQAIEKMGDKMTARQTMRQAGVPVIPGEEVEEEDEAAALEALRQASTRVGYPLLLKASSGGGGKGMRAVHDPADFDQAAAGARREAVAAFGDGRIYIERLLSGSKHIEIQVLADQKGRTVHLGERECSVQRRHQKVFEEAPGPTMTPELRNAMGQAAIAAAKAVDYVGAGTVEFLLAPSGEFFFLEMNTRIQVEHPVTELVTGVDIVREQLRIAQGEPMSCGDLMLRGHAIEVRLYAEDAANGFLPAIGPLAVFRPPEGPGIRLDTGVREGDEVTPNYDPMLAKLIVWAPSRPEALQKMRRALEEFVVLGTTTNLRFLRELCDEEAVVSGATTTTTIDDLWPNGWSPSPSRLLEDASLLAASAAEQFGLHRRSASTGQTTGEVAPNPFITLQRRYP
;
A
#
# COMPACT_ATOMS: atom_id res chain seq x y z
N MET A 1 -54.68 9.35 -38.18
CA MET A 1 -54.05 10.57 -38.74
C MET A 1 -52.54 10.35 -38.61
N ARG A 2 -51.86 9.77 -39.61
CA ARG A 2 -51.19 10.41 -40.79
C ARG A 2 -50.24 11.53 -40.34
N ASN A 3 -48.93 11.56 -40.64
CA ASN A 3 -48.19 11.01 -41.78
C ASN A 3 -46.68 10.80 -41.47
N TYR A 4 -46.13 9.76 -42.10
CA TYR A 4 -44.72 9.57 -42.48
C TYR A 4 -44.45 10.18 -43.88
N GLY A 5 -43.19 10.48 -44.20
CA GLY A 5 -42.66 10.65 -45.58
C GLY A 5 -41.16 10.96 -45.53
N ASN A 6 -40.25 10.01 -45.82
CA ASN A 6 -39.70 9.58 -47.13
C ASN A 6 -38.89 10.65 -47.90
N GLY A 7 -37.64 10.29 -48.25
CA GLY A 7 -36.60 11.09 -48.94
C GLY A 7 -36.89 11.43 -50.42
N PRO A 8 -35.88 11.74 -51.29
CA PRO A 8 -34.74 10.86 -51.58
C PRO A 8 -33.39 11.54 -51.98
N TRP A 9 -32.42 10.68 -52.31
CA TRP A 9 -31.08 10.90 -52.90
C TRP A 9 -31.08 11.52 -54.32
N ILE A 10 -29.97 12.20 -54.72
CA ILE A 10 -29.32 12.20 -56.06
C ILE A 10 -27.96 12.99 -55.99
N SER A 11 -26.90 12.42 -56.58
CA SER A 11 -25.54 12.99 -56.77
C SER A 11 -25.38 13.76 -58.13
N PRO A 12 -24.18 13.98 -58.68
CA PRO A 12 -23.32 15.17 -58.56
C PRO A 12 -23.13 15.95 -59.89
N ALA A 13 -22.61 17.19 -59.85
CA ALA A 13 -22.23 17.94 -61.06
C ALA A 13 -20.77 18.44 -61.01
N ARG A 14 -20.04 18.14 -62.10
CA ARG A 14 -18.68 18.58 -62.45
C ARG A 14 -18.71 19.92 -63.20
N CYS A 15 -17.65 20.73 -63.02
CA CYS A 15 -17.03 21.65 -63.99
C CYS A 15 -15.56 21.81 -63.54
N GLY A 16 -14.48 21.73 -64.31
CA GLY A 16 -14.26 21.70 -65.76
C GLY A 16 -13.37 22.90 -66.17
N GLY A 17 -12.09 22.65 -66.54
CA GLY A 17 -11.20 23.61 -67.23
C GLY A 17 -9.72 23.52 -66.81
N GLN A 18 -8.86 22.73 -67.48
CA GLN A 18 -7.93 23.09 -68.60
C GLN A 18 -6.65 23.82 -68.11
N THR A 19 -5.40 23.37 -68.34
CA THR A 19 -4.68 23.17 -69.63
C THR A 19 -3.46 22.22 -69.55
N LYS A 20 -3.10 21.63 -70.70
CA LYS A 20 -1.94 20.76 -71.06
C LYS A 20 -0.62 21.59 -71.18
N ALA A 21 0.63 21.09 -71.30
CA ALA A 21 1.18 19.97 -72.06
C ALA A 21 2.68 19.66 -71.71
N ARG A 22 3.17 18.52 -72.23
CA ARG A 22 4.42 17.76 -71.98
C ARG A 22 5.63 18.16 -72.88
N LYS A 23 6.88 17.82 -72.45
CA LYS A 23 7.85 16.84 -73.07
C LYS A 23 9.35 17.23 -72.89
N GLY A 24 10.23 16.24 -72.59
CA GLY A 24 11.68 16.28 -72.91
C GLY A 24 12.60 15.42 -71.99
N CYS A 25 13.40 14.51 -72.56
CA CYS A 25 14.16 13.39 -71.93
C CYS A 25 15.58 13.69 -71.33
N HIS A 26 15.93 12.98 -70.22
CA HIS A 26 17.15 12.22 -69.79
C HIS A 26 18.61 12.50 -70.28
N PRO A 27 19.72 12.00 -69.64
CA PRO A 27 19.88 11.04 -68.51
C PRO A 27 21.01 11.29 -67.44
N SER A 28 21.04 10.42 -66.40
CA SER A 28 22.16 10.02 -65.50
C SER A 28 22.61 11.04 -64.43
N SER A 29 22.93 10.72 -63.16
CA SER A 29 23.43 9.49 -62.52
C SER A 29 23.12 9.52 -61.00
N ARG A 30 23.27 8.35 -60.35
CA ARG A 30 22.94 8.02 -58.95
C ARG A 30 23.66 8.88 -57.90
N SER A 31 22.99 9.22 -56.80
CA SER A 31 23.52 8.97 -55.44
C SER A 31 22.41 9.00 -54.38
N ALA A 32 22.57 8.12 -53.39
CA ALA A 32 21.61 7.84 -52.34
C ALA A 32 21.42 9.03 -51.39
N HIS A 33 20.16 9.35 -51.07
CA HIS A 33 19.86 10.21 -49.93
C HIS A 33 20.08 9.43 -48.64
N GLN A 34 21.19 9.76 -47.97
CA GLN A 34 21.43 9.48 -46.56
C GLN A 34 20.24 10.01 -45.75
N ILE A 35 19.49 9.09 -45.15
CA ILE A 35 18.59 9.40 -44.05
C ILE A 35 19.49 9.83 -42.90
N GLY A 36 19.48 11.12 -42.61
CA GLY A 36 20.19 11.72 -41.48
C GLY A 36 19.75 11.04 -40.20
N ASN A 37 20.68 10.32 -39.58
CA ASN A 37 20.50 9.73 -38.27
C ASN A 37 20.47 10.88 -37.26
N HIS A 38 19.27 11.40 -36.95
CA HIS A 38 19.05 12.24 -35.78
C HIS A 38 19.24 11.35 -34.54
N ARG A 39 20.52 11.16 -34.16
CA ARG A 39 20.89 10.84 -32.80
C ARG A 39 20.36 11.99 -31.95
N MET A 40 19.18 11.81 -31.37
CA MET A 40 18.76 12.55 -30.20
C MET A 40 19.94 12.51 -29.24
N ASN A 41 20.51 13.67 -28.92
CA ASN A 41 21.41 13.81 -27.80
C ASN A 41 20.64 13.25 -26.59
N ARG A 42 21.04 12.07 -26.13
CA ARG A 42 20.75 11.67 -24.76
C ARG A 42 21.44 12.72 -23.92
N GLU A 43 20.67 13.70 -23.42
CA GLU A 43 21.07 14.45 -22.24
C GLU A 43 21.59 13.41 -21.23
N GLU A 44 22.75 13.68 -20.63
CA GLU A 44 23.32 12.85 -19.59
C GLU A 44 22.29 12.74 -18.46
N VAL A 45 21.43 11.72 -18.53
CA VAL A 45 20.61 11.30 -17.41
C VAL A 45 21.62 10.95 -16.33
N CYS A 46 21.66 11.77 -15.29
CA CYS A 46 22.50 11.54 -14.13
C CYS A 46 22.03 10.20 -13.55
N ASN A 47 22.69 9.11 -13.93
CA ASN A 47 22.12 7.79 -13.70
C ASN A 47 22.40 7.40 -12.25
N ILE A 48 21.47 7.70 -11.35
CA ILE A 48 21.55 7.21 -9.97
C ILE A 48 21.46 5.69 -9.98
N LYS A 49 22.26 5.05 -9.11
CA LYS A 49 22.13 3.63 -8.80
C LYS A 49 21.43 3.50 -7.46
N VAL A 50 20.27 2.85 -7.45
CA VAL A 50 19.36 2.86 -6.31
C VAL A 50 19.44 1.56 -5.55
N LEU A 51 19.85 1.64 -4.28
CA LEU A 51 19.69 0.55 -3.33
C LEU A 51 18.31 0.65 -2.67
N VAL A 52 17.56 -0.46 -2.69
CA VAL A 52 16.27 -0.56 -2.04
C VAL A 52 16.45 -1.19 -0.66
N ALA A 53 16.33 -0.37 0.38
CA ALA A 53 16.49 -0.78 1.78
C ALA A 53 15.18 -1.35 2.35
N ASN A 54 14.61 -2.34 1.66
CA ASN A 54 13.34 -2.97 2.01
C ASN A 54 13.22 -4.38 1.38
N ARG A 55 12.09 -5.05 1.59
CA ARG A 55 11.77 -6.39 1.07
C ARG A 55 10.36 -6.46 0.50
N GLY A 56 9.97 -7.63 -0.01
CA GLY A 56 8.59 -7.94 -0.40
C GLY A 56 8.07 -7.05 -1.53
N GLU A 57 6.75 -6.77 -1.53
CA GLU A 57 6.08 -6.10 -2.65
C GLU A 57 6.64 -4.69 -2.91
N ILE A 58 6.94 -3.93 -1.85
CA ILE A 58 7.43 -2.56 -2.01
C ILE A 58 8.82 -2.53 -2.61
N ALA A 59 9.66 -3.52 -2.31
CA ALA A 59 10.94 -3.66 -2.98
C ALA A 59 10.73 -3.93 -4.47
N CYS A 60 9.86 -4.87 -4.84
CA CYS A 60 9.50 -5.12 -6.24
C CYS A 60 8.96 -3.86 -6.94
N ARG A 61 8.10 -3.08 -6.27
CA ARG A 61 7.50 -1.84 -6.80
C ARG A 61 8.55 -0.77 -7.09
N ILE A 62 9.52 -0.59 -6.20
CA ILE A 62 10.62 0.39 -6.36
C ILE A 62 11.58 -0.06 -7.46
N LEU A 63 11.95 -1.35 -7.47
CA LEU A 63 12.81 -1.92 -8.51
C LEU A 63 12.20 -1.72 -9.91
N ARG A 64 10.89 -1.96 -10.07
CA ARG A 64 10.17 -1.70 -11.34
C ARG A 64 10.28 -0.23 -11.76
N ALA A 65 10.03 0.71 -10.86
CA ALA A 65 10.16 2.15 -11.16
C ALA A 65 11.59 2.53 -11.59
N CYS A 66 12.60 1.97 -10.93
CA CYS A 66 14.00 2.20 -11.28
C CYS A 66 14.33 1.64 -12.66
N ILE A 67 13.94 0.39 -12.94
CA ILE A 67 14.17 -0.28 -14.24
C ILE A 67 13.49 0.49 -15.38
N GLU A 68 12.24 0.91 -15.21
CA GLU A 68 11.51 1.71 -16.20
C GLU A 68 12.12 3.10 -16.41
N ALA A 69 12.75 3.67 -15.37
CA ALA A 69 13.49 4.93 -15.46
C ALA A 69 14.92 4.76 -16.00
N GLY A 70 15.41 3.52 -16.16
CA GLY A 70 16.77 3.22 -16.62
C GLY A 70 17.85 3.33 -15.54
N HIS A 71 17.46 3.33 -14.26
CA HIS A 71 18.36 3.38 -13.11
C HIS A 71 18.79 1.97 -12.69
N PRO A 72 20.10 1.69 -12.56
CA PRO A 72 20.58 0.42 -12.03
C PRO A 72 20.14 0.23 -10.57
N THR A 73 19.93 -1.02 -10.18
CA THR A 73 19.27 -1.38 -8.93
C THR A 73 20.10 -2.32 -8.05
N VAL A 74 19.94 -2.16 -6.74
CA VAL A 74 20.53 -3.04 -5.73
C VAL A 74 19.46 -3.46 -4.73
N ALA A 75 19.31 -4.76 -4.50
CA ALA A 75 18.52 -5.29 -3.39
C ALA A 75 19.43 -5.65 -2.21
N VAL A 76 18.95 -5.45 -0.99
CA VAL A 76 19.52 -6.07 0.22
C VAL A 76 18.57 -7.15 0.72
N TYR A 77 19.09 -8.28 1.18
CA TYR A 77 18.25 -9.39 1.61
C TYR A 77 18.81 -10.13 2.82
N ALA A 78 17.93 -10.60 3.69
CA ALA A 78 18.29 -11.54 4.75
C ALA A 78 18.38 -12.97 4.20
N GLY A 79 19.09 -13.88 4.88
CA GLY A 79 19.30 -15.25 4.38
C GLY A 79 18.02 -16.03 4.08
N ASN A 80 16.93 -15.77 4.81
CA ASN A 80 15.61 -16.37 4.59
C ASN A 80 14.80 -15.74 3.43
N ASP A 81 15.28 -14.64 2.83
CA ASP A 81 14.68 -13.99 1.65
C ASP A 81 15.51 -14.25 0.37
N ALA A 82 16.52 -15.13 0.40
CA ALA A 82 17.46 -15.35 -0.71
C ALA A 82 16.79 -15.69 -2.05
N ASP A 83 15.69 -16.44 -2.01
CA ASP A 83 14.92 -16.87 -3.19
C ASP A 83 13.70 -15.97 -3.46
N SER A 84 13.59 -14.82 -2.77
CA SER A 84 12.45 -13.91 -2.92
C SER A 84 12.47 -13.20 -4.27
N MET A 85 11.27 -12.90 -4.77
CA MET A 85 11.07 -12.25 -6.07
C MET A 85 11.88 -10.95 -6.25
N PHE A 86 11.96 -10.10 -5.22
CA PHE A 86 12.69 -8.83 -5.32
C PHE A 86 14.21 -9.00 -5.45
N VAL A 87 14.78 -10.11 -4.96
CA VAL A 87 16.22 -10.40 -5.07
C VAL A 87 16.58 -10.72 -6.51
N GLU A 88 15.76 -11.52 -7.18
CA GLU A 88 15.94 -11.88 -8.59
C GLU A 88 15.68 -10.71 -9.55
N MET A 89 14.84 -9.75 -9.13
CA MET A 89 14.49 -8.59 -9.95
C MET A 89 15.58 -7.52 -10.02
N ALA A 90 16.45 -7.45 -9.01
CA ALA A 90 17.49 -6.42 -8.94
C ALA A 90 18.70 -6.78 -9.82
N ASP A 91 19.42 -5.76 -10.31
CA ASP A 91 20.65 -5.99 -11.09
C ASP A 91 21.77 -6.60 -10.23
N GLU A 92 21.83 -6.21 -8.96
CA GLU A 92 22.74 -6.74 -7.94
C GLU A 92 21.99 -6.97 -6.62
N ALA A 93 22.41 -7.97 -5.85
CA ALA A 93 21.85 -8.25 -4.53
C ALA A 93 22.94 -8.50 -3.50
N VAL A 94 22.76 -7.96 -2.29
CA VAL A 94 23.71 -8.08 -1.18
C VAL A 94 23.05 -8.77 0.01
N LEU A 95 23.67 -9.86 0.47
CA LEU A 95 23.25 -10.58 1.68
C LEU A 95 23.57 -9.75 2.93
N LEU A 96 22.57 -9.55 3.77
CA LEU A 96 22.70 -9.02 5.13
C LEU A 96 22.97 -10.19 6.09
N VAL A 97 23.93 -9.99 6.98
CA VAL A 97 24.36 -10.97 7.97
C VAL A 97 23.50 -10.83 9.22
N GLY A 98 22.77 -11.89 9.56
CA GLY A 98 21.93 -11.95 10.75
C GLY A 98 20.71 -12.86 10.54
N ASP A 99 20.06 -13.23 11.63
CA ASP A 99 18.87 -14.09 11.62
C ASP A 99 17.59 -13.31 11.95
N THR A 100 17.72 -12.14 12.58
CA THR A 100 16.59 -11.29 12.97
C THR A 100 16.44 -10.06 12.08
N ILE A 101 15.24 -9.47 12.07
CA ILE A 101 14.97 -8.18 11.41
C ILE A 101 15.91 -7.09 11.96
N GLY A 102 16.21 -7.13 13.26
CA GLY A 102 17.11 -6.18 13.93
C GLY A 102 18.54 -6.22 13.41
N GLU A 103 19.04 -7.43 13.14
CA GLU A 103 20.40 -7.67 12.62
C GLU A 103 20.48 -7.53 11.10
N THR A 104 19.36 -7.41 10.40
CA THR A 104 19.32 -7.36 8.93
C THR A 104 18.70 -6.04 8.45
N TYR A 105 17.40 -6.02 8.18
CA TYR A 105 16.70 -4.87 7.59
C TYR A 105 16.67 -3.60 8.45
N LEU A 106 17.01 -3.70 9.73
CA LEU A 106 17.17 -2.54 10.64
C LEU A 106 18.63 -2.18 10.93
N ASP A 107 19.60 -2.94 10.39
CA ASP A 107 21.02 -2.64 10.56
C ASP A 107 21.48 -1.59 9.53
N GLN A 108 21.47 -0.34 9.98
CA GLN A 108 21.92 0.81 9.21
C GLN A 108 23.35 0.65 8.68
N ARG A 109 24.25 0.00 9.44
CA ARG A 109 25.66 -0.12 9.04
C ARG A 109 25.80 -1.04 7.85
N GLN A 110 25.14 -2.20 7.89
CA GLN A 110 25.19 -3.16 6.79
C GLN A 110 24.57 -2.60 5.52
N ILE A 111 23.47 -1.84 5.62
CA ILE A 111 22.83 -1.22 4.45
C ILE A 111 23.75 -0.16 3.81
N ILE A 112 24.43 0.66 4.61
CA ILE A 112 25.41 1.64 4.10
C ILE A 112 26.63 0.95 3.49
N GLU A 113 27.11 -0.14 4.09
CA GLU A 113 28.20 -0.94 3.53
C GLU A 113 27.81 -1.57 2.19
N ALA A 114 26.60 -2.13 2.08
CA ALA A 114 26.05 -2.66 0.84
C ALA A 114 25.94 -1.59 -0.26
N ALA A 115 25.51 -0.38 0.09
CA ALA A 115 25.48 0.74 -0.85
C ALA A 115 26.88 1.09 -1.37
N ARG A 116 27.87 1.14 -0.47
CA ARG A 116 29.26 1.45 -0.83
C ARG A 116 29.90 0.36 -1.67
N SER A 117 29.72 -0.92 -1.32
CA SER A 117 30.35 -2.05 -2.02
C SER A 117 29.83 -2.21 -3.45
N THR A 118 28.57 -1.85 -3.69
CA THR A 118 27.92 -1.91 -5.01
C THR A 118 28.03 -0.60 -5.79
N GLY A 119 28.49 0.49 -5.17
CA GLY A 119 28.52 1.81 -5.79
C GLY A 119 27.12 2.41 -6.00
N ALA A 120 26.13 2.00 -5.21
CA ALA A 120 24.84 2.69 -5.18
C ALA A 120 25.04 4.14 -4.72
N THR A 121 24.29 5.06 -5.33
CA THR A 121 24.37 6.51 -5.04
C THR A 121 23.10 7.04 -4.38
N ALA A 122 22.04 6.23 -4.32
CA ALA A 122 20.79 6.57 -3.64
C ALA A 122 20.25 5.38 -2.84
N ILE A 123 19.55 5.66 -1.75
CA ILE A 123 18.81 4.67 -0.96
C ILE A 123 17.33 5.03 -0.97
N HIS A 124 16.51 4.09 -1.42
CA HIS A 124 15.06 4.17 -1.31
C HIS A 124 14.58 3.25 -0.17
N PRO A 125 13.99 3.80 0.91
CA PRO A 125 13.66 3.00 2.08
C PRO A 125 12.30 2.31 1.98
N GLY A 126 11.44 2.70 1.03
CA GLY A 126 10.09 2.15 0.90
C GLY A 126 9.19 2.56 2.07
N PHE A 127 8.51 1.60 2.69
CA PHE A 127 7.71 1.80 3.89
C PHE A 127 8.05 0.78 4.99
N GLY A 128 7.80 1.13 6.24
CA GLY A 128 8.23 0.32 7.38
C GLY A 128 9.76 0.28 7.52
N PHE A 129 10.26 -0.61 8.38
CA PHE A 129 11.70 -0.70 8.68
C PHE A 129 12.32 0.65 9.02
N LEU A 130 13.26 1.13 8.20
CA LEU A 130 14.01 2.37 8.41
C LEU A 130 13.43 3.59 7.67
N SER A 131 12.28 3.47 7.02
CA SER A 131 11.71 4.56 6.20
C SER A 131 11.35 5.83 6.95
N GLU A 132 11.05 5.71 8.24
CA GLU A 132 10.69 6.83 9.13
C GLU A 132 11.72 7.01 10.24
N ARG A 133 12.98 6.62 9.96
CA ARG A 133 14.10 6.71 10.91
C ARG A 133 14.99 7.90 10.54
N ALA A 134 14.81 9.01 11.26
CA ALA A 134 15.59 10.24 11.05
C ALA A 134 17.10 10.03 11.22
N ASP A 135 17.50 9.16 12.14
CA ASP A 135 18.88 8.73 12.34
C ASP A 135 19.44 8.03 11.10
N PHE A 136 18.67 7.13 10.48
CA PHE A 136 19.10 6.46 9.26
C PHE A 136 19.21 7.43 8.09
N ALA A 137 18.21 8.29 7.88
CA ALA A 137 18.25 9.31 6.83
C ALA A 137 19.48 10.23 6.99
N THR A 138 19.84 10.60 8.22
CA THR A 138 21.06 11.36 8.52
C THR A 138 22.32 10.60 8.09
N VAL A 139 22.46 9.33 8.49
CA VAL A 139 23.63 8.51 8.17
C VAL A 139 23.76 8.29 6.65
N VAL A 140 22.66 8.14 5.92
CA VAL A 140 22.66 8.05 4.44
C VAL A 140 23.27 9.32 3.83
N LEU A 141 22.80 10.50 4.27
CA LEU A 141 23.29 11.79 3.78
C LEU A 141 24.77 12.03 4.16
N GLU A 142 25.18 11.70 5.38
CA GLU A 142 26.56 11.79 5.84
C GLU A 142 27.50 10.84 5.08
N ALA A 143 26.99 9.71 4.59
CA ALA A 143 27.71 8.80 3.72
C ALA A 143 27.86 9.32 2.27
N GLY A 144 27.30 10.49 1.95
CA GLY A 144 27.33 11.08 0.61
C GLY A 144 26.34 10.44 -0.36
N LEU A 145 25.34 9.71 0.15
CA LEU A 145 24.29 9.05 -0.63
C LEU A 145 23.03 9.91 -0.66
N THR A 146 22.26 9.81 -1.73
CA THR A 146 20.95 10.44 -1.84
C THR A 146 19.91 9.66 -1.04
N TRP A 147 19.25 10.33 -0.10
CA TRP A 147 18.07 9.80 0.59
C TRP A 147 16.81 10.04 -0.26
N VAL A 148 16.11 8.97 -0.67
CA VAL A 148 14.84 9.09 -1.41
C VAL A 148 13.68 9.19 -0.42
N GLY A 149 13.53 10.37 0.18
CA GLY A 149 12.52 10.67 1.18
C GLY A 149 12.64 12.10 1.72
N PRO A 150 11.84 12.47 2.73
CA PRO A 150 11.93 13.78 3.37
C PRO A 150 13.20 13.93 4.22
N SER A 151 13.51 15.16 4.62
CA SER A 151 14.68 15.46 5.45
C SER A 151 14.61 14.76 6.81
N PRO A 152 15.75 14.44 7.45
CA PRO A 152 15.77 13.90 8.80
C PRO A 152 14.97 14.73 9.81
N GLN A 153 15.04 16.06 9.67
CA GLN A 153 14.30 16.99 10.53
C GLN A 153 12.78 16.90 10.35
N ALA A 154 12.30 16.71 9.11
CA ALA A 154 10.88 16.51 8.86
C ALA A 154 10.39 15.17 9.44
N ILE A 155 11.19 14.11 9.29
CA ILE A 155 10.91 12.79 9.88
C ILE A 155 10.82 12.90 11.41
N GLU A 156 11.80 13.53 12.06
CA GLU A 156 11.83 13.69 13.51
C GLU A 156 10.65 14.53 14.03
N LYS A 157 10.39 15.69 13.43
CA LYS A 157 9.28 16.57 13.83
C LYS A 157 7.92 15.89 13.73
N MET A 158 7.71 15.05 12.71
CA MET A 158 6.44 14.36 12.48
C MET A 158 6.35 13.02 13.21
N GLY A 159 7.48 12.41 13.57
CA GLY A 159 7.52 11.19 14.38
C GLY A 159 7.17 11.42 15.85
N ASP A 160 7.43 12.62 16.39
CA ASP A 160 6.98 13.01 17.72
C ASP A 160 5.55 13.57 17.68
N LYS A 161 4.60 12.87 18.31
CA LYS A 161 3.17 13.21 18.25
C LYS A 161 2.84 14.61 18.75
N MET A 162 3.50 15.05 19.83
CA MET A 162 3.22 16.34 20.43
C MET A 162 3.79 17.49 19.58
N THR A 163 5.05 17.36 19.15
CA THR A 163 5.70 18.27 18.22
C THR A 163 4.91 18.36 16.92
N ALA A 164 4.46 17.24 16.37
CA ALA A 164 3.63 17.20 15.18
C ALA A 164 2.32 17.99 15.37
N ARG A 165 1.58 17.73 16.46
CA ARG A 165 0.34 18.45 16.75
C ARG A 165 0.53 19.95 16.93
N GLN A 166 1.57 20.36 17.66
CA GLN A 166 1.88 21.77 17.84
C GLN A 166 2.24 22.44 16.50
N THR A 167 3.05 21.77 15.68
CA THR A 167 3.41 22.22 14.33
C THR A 167 2.18 22.39 13.44
N MET A 168 1.28 21.39 13.44
CA MET A 168 0.02 21.44 12.68
C MET A 168 -0.88 22.58 13.13
N ARG A 169 -1.03 22.78 14.45
CA ARG A 169 -1.82 23.88 15.01
C ARG A 169 -1.27 25.25 14.57
N GLN A 170 0.05 25.43 14.61
CA GLN A 170 0.71 26.65 14.15
C GLN A 170 0.54 26.87 12.64
N ALA A 171 0.48 25.78 11.86
CA ALA A 171 0.23 25.81 10.42
C ALA A 171 -1.24 26.02 10.04
N GLY A 172 -2.14 26.18 11.01
CA GLY A 172 -3.58 26.33 10.76
C GLY A 172 -4.28 25.05 10.32
N VAL A 173 -3.63 23.90 10.48
CA VAL A 173 -4.22 22.58 10.21
C VAL A 173 -5.10 22.19 11.40
N PRO A 174 -6.38 21.85 11.18
CA PRO A 174 -7.27 21.43 12.26
C PRO A 174 -6.68 20.22 13.02
N VAL A 175 -6.52 20.33 14.33
CA VAL A 175 -6.09 19.23 15.22
C VAL A 175 -7.22 18.84 16.15
N ILE A 176 -7.27 17.59 16.59
CA ILE A 176 -8.31 17.14 17.53
C ILE A 176 -8.24 18.02 18.79
N PRO A 177 -9.37 18.62 19.22
CA PRO A 177 -9.41 19.38 20.47
C PRO A 177 -8.88 18.54 21.62
N GLY A 178 -7.86 19.05 22.29
CA GLY A 178 -7.16 18.34 23.34
C GLY A 178 -6.10 19.20 24.02
N GLU A 179 -5.72 18.76 25.21
CA GLU A 179 -4.82 19.45 26.13
C GLU A 179 -3.82 18.44 26.70
N GLU A 180 -2.55 18.83 26.76
CA GLU A 180 -1.53 18.11 27.52
C GLU A 180 -1.45 18.67 28.93
N VAL A 181 -1.29 17.79 29.92
CA VAL A 181 -1.02 18.20 31.28
C VAL A 181 0.46 17.93 31.58
N GLU A 182 1.23 19.00 31.74
CA GLU A 182 2.68 18.99 31.99
C GLU A 182 3.04 19.03 33.49
N GLU A 183 2.12 18.62 34.36
CA GLU A 183 2.31 18.65 35.82
C GLU A 183 2.98 17.36 36.32
N GLU A 184 4.07 17.49 37.08
CA GLU A 184 4.83 16.35 37.63
C GLU A 184 4.25 15.84 38.95
N ASP A 185 3.73 16.74 39.78
CA ASP A 185 3.07 16.38 41.04
C ASP A 185 1.76 15.63 40.78
N GLU A 186 1.58 14.49 41.44
CA GLU A 186 0.47 13.59 41.15
C GLU A 186 -0.91 14.19 41.48
N ALA A 187 -1.02 14.96 42.57
CA ALA A 187 -2.28 15.57 42.96
C ALA A 187 -2.60 16.77 42.07
N ALA A 188 -1.60 17.60 41.74
CA ALA A 188 -1.75 18.72 40.82
C ALA A 188 -2.09 18.25 39.40
N ALA A 189 -1.45 17.18 38.92
CA ALA A 189 -1.71 16.61 37.61
C ALA A 189 -3.13 16.07 37.48
N LEU A 190 -3.64 15.37 38.50
CA LEU A 190 -5.02 14.86 38.47
C LEU A 190 -6.05 16.00 38.45
N GLU A 191 -5.82 17.07 39.20
CA GLU A 191 -6.68 18.26 39.19
C GLU A 191 -6.62 19.00 37.84
N ALA A 192 -5.42 19.19 37.28
CA ALA A 192 -5.26 19.77 35.94
C ALA A 192 -5.95 18.92 34.86
N LEU A 193 -5.87 17.59 34.95
CA LEU A 193 -6.58 16.65 34.08
C LEU A 193 -8.10 16.80 34.24
N ARG A 194 -8.64 16.94 35.46
CA ARG A 194 -10.08 17.19 35.66
C ARG A 194 -10.53 18.49 35.00
N GLN A 195 -9.77 19.56 35.15
CA GLN A 195 -10.09 20.85 34.55
C GLN A 195 -10.05 20.79 33.01
N ALA A 196 -9.04 20.12 32.45
CA ALA A 196 -8.94 19.88 31.02
C ALA A 196 -10.11 19.02 30.50
N SER A 197 -10.53 17.99 31.25
CA SER A 197 -11.67 17.14 30.88
C SER A 197 -12.97 17.93 30.71
N THR A 198 -13.17 18.97 31.54
CA THR A 198 -14.36 19.84 31.48
C THR A 198 -14.33 20.74 30.24
N ARG A 199 -13.15 21.19 29.82
CA ARG A 199 -12.98 22.04 28.62
C ARG A 199 -13.06 21.24 27.32
N VAL A 200 -12.45 20.05 27.28
CA VAL A 200 -12.49 19.14 26.12
C VAL A 200 -13.89 18.56 25.94
N GLY A 201 -14.56 18.21 27.03
CA GLY A 201 -15.89 17.61 27.04
C GLY A 201 -15.88 16.11 26.78
N TYR A 202 -16.96 15.43 27.18
CA TYR A 202 -17.13 13.99 27.04
C TYR A 202 -17.96 13.64 25.78
N PRO A 203 -17.73 12.47 25.16
CA PRO A 203 -16.72 11.47 25.51
C PRO A 203 -15.30 11.93 25.13
N LEU A 204 -14.33 11.53 25.94
CA LEU A 204 -12.91 11.88 25.77
C LEU A 204 -12.01 10.64 25.76
N LEU A 205 -10.78 10.84 25.32
CA LEU A 205 -9.75 9.83 25.22
C LEU A 205 -8.51 10.33 25.97
N LEU A 206 -8.08 9.56 26.97
CA LEU A 206 -6.82 9.75 27.66
C LEU A 206 -5.73 8.97 26.91
N LYS A 207 -4.59 9.60 26.64
CA LYS A 207 -3.44 8.99 25.96
C LYS A 207 -2.16 9.29 26.72
N ALA A 208 -1.25 8.33 26.83
CA ALA A 208 0.11 8.62 27.27
C ALA A 208 0.81 9.55 26.25
N SER A 209 1.43 10.64 26.72
CA SER A 209 2.12 11.61 25.84
C SER A 209 3.26 10.95 25.05
N SER A 210 3.99 10.05 25.72
CA SER A 210 5.15 9.33 25.17
C SER A 210 4.79 7.95 24.56
N GLY A 211 3.50 7.66 24.38
CA GLY A 211 3.00 6.34 24.01
C GLY A 211 2.74 6.13 22.51
N GLY A 212 3.15 4.97 21.98
CA GLY A 212 2.86 4.47 20.63
C GLY A 212 2.08 3.14 20.64
N GLY A 213 1.42 2.80 19.53
CA GLY A 213 0.81 1.47 19.34
C GLY A 213 -0.42 1.15 20.19
N GLY A 214 -1.19 2.16 20.61
CA GLY A 214 -2.46 2.00 21.31
C GLY A 214 -2.39 1.61 22.79
N LYS A 215 -1.19 1.46 23.36
CA LYS A 215 -0.96 1.25 24.79
C LYS A 215 -1.16 2.56 25.57
N GLY A 216 -1.78 2.50 26.74
CA GLY A 216 -2.06 3.69 27.56
C GLY A 216 -3.16 4.60 27.00
N MET A 217 -4.10 4.06 26.20
CA MET A 217 -5.28 4.79 25.73
C MET A 217 -6.53 4.35 26.51
N ARG A 218 -7.32 5.30 27.03
CA ARG A 218 -8.58 5.00 27.74
C ARG A 218 -9.69 5.95 27.32
N ALA A 219 -10.75 5.39 26.75
CA ALA A 219 -11.99 6.13 26.49
C ALA A 219 -12.72 6.37 27.81
N VAL A 220 -13.23 7.59 27.99
CA VAL A 220 -14.05 7.97 29.14
C VAL A 220 -15.32 8.61 28.60
N HIS A 221 -16.46 7.97 28.88
CA HIS A 221 -17.77 8.40 28.39
C HIS A 221 -18.52 9.25 29.41
N ASP A 222 -18.36 8.96 30.70
CA ASP A 222 -19.02 9.65 31.80
C ASP A 222 -17.99 10.34 32.72
N PRO A 223 -18.23 11.58 33.17
CA PRO A 223 -17.39 12.26 34.16
C PRO A 223 -17.13 11.45 35.44
N ALA A 224 -18.06 10.59 35.86
CA ALA A 224 -17.92 9.77 37.06
C ALA A 224 -16.78 8.74 36.96
N ASP A 225 -16.44 8.31 35.73
CA ASP A 225 -15.40 7.30 35.48
C ASP A 225 -14.00 7.92 35.35
N PHE A 226 -13.91 9.25 35.30
CA PHE A 226 -12.69 9.97 34.93
C PHE A 226 -11.51 9.69 35.84
N ASP A 227 -11.70 9.79 37.16
CA ASP A 227 -10.60 9.68 38.12
C ASP A 227 -9.92 8.32 38.08
N GLN A 228 -10.74 7.27 37.98
CA GLN A 228 -10.25 5.90 37.87
C GLN A 228 -9.53 5.69 36.54
N ALA A 229 -10.07 6.22 35.45
CA ALA A 229 -9.46 6.13 34.13
C ALA A 229 -8.12 6.89 34.06
N ALA A 230 -8.05 8.11 34.61
CA ALA A 230 -6.85 8.94 34.65
C ALA A 230 -5.73 8.30 35.49
N ALA A 231 -6.04 7.84 36.70
CA ALA A 231 -5.08 7.13 37.54
C ALA A 231 -4.62 5.81 36.90
N GLY A 232 -5.50 5.13 36.15
CA GLY A 232 -5.16 3.94 35.38
C GLY A 232 -4.20 4.23 34.23
N ALA A 233 -4.53 5.23 33.39
CA ALA A 233 -3.74 5.64 32.24
C ALA A 233 -2.35 6.10 32.66
N ARG A 234 -2.23 6.90 33.73
CA ARG A 234 -0.94 7.37 34.26
C ARG A 234 -0.03 6.24 34.74
N ARG A 235 -0.57 5.30 35.52
CA ARG A 235 0.22 4.13 35.98
C ARG A 235 0.73 3.29 34.81
N GLU A 236 -0.11 3.10 33.80
CA GLU A 236 0.26 2.38 32.58
C GLU A 236 1.33 3.13 31.78
N ALA A 237 1.21 4.46 31.67
CA ALA A 237 2.19 5.31 31.00
C ALA A 237 3.56 5.25 31.69
N VAL A 238 3.61 5.38 33.03
CA VAL A 238 4.85 5.25 33.81
C VAL A 238 5.44 3.85 33.67
N ALA A 239 4.63 2.80 33.76
CA ALA A 239 5.11 1.42 33.67
C ALA A 239 5.64 1.07 32.28
N ALA A 240 5.02 1.59 31.22
CA ALA A 240 5.38 1.28 29.84
C ALA A 240 6.49 2.19 29.28
N PHE A 241 6.54 3.46 29.70
CA PHE A 241 7.37 4.50 29.06
C PHE A 241 8.22 5.29 30.05
N GLY A 242 8.11 5.05 31.37
CA GLY A 242 8.82 5.83 32.39
C GLY A 242 8.33 7.27 32.55
N ASP A 243 7.25 7.64 31.84
CA ASP A 243 6.70 8.99 31.77
C ASP A 243 5.20 8.95 32.08
N GLY A 244 4.77 9.72 33.09
CA GLY A 244 3.40 9.76 33.58
C GLY A 244 2.52 10.83 32.93
N ARG A 245 3.03 11.60 31.95
CA ARG A 245 2.26 12.64 31.29
C ARG A 245 1.13 12.06 30.46
N ILE A 246 -0.04 12.66 30.60
CA ILE A 246 -1.28 12.26 29.94
C ILE A 246 -1.79 13.42 29.08
N TYR A 247 -2.11 13.09 27.85
CA TYR A 247 -2.79 13.94 26.89
C TYR A 247 -4.29 13.59 26.87
N ILE A 248 -5.15 14.60 26.99
CA ILE A 248 -6.61 14.45 26.89
C ILE A 248 -7.06 14.97 25.53
N GLU A 249 -7.89 14.21 24.82
CA GLU A 249 -8.56 14.70 23.61
C GLU A 249 -10.01 14.26 23.50
N ARG A 250 -10.75 14.94 22.63
CA ARG A 250 -12.11 14.53 22.29
C ARG A 250 -12.11 13.16 21.62
N LEU A 251 -12.94 12.24 22.12
CA LEU A 251 -13.13 10.93 21.49
C LEU A 251 -14.06 11.09 20.28
N LEU A 252 -13.51 10.90 19.08
CA LEU A 252 -14.31 10.88 17.86
C LEU A 252 -14.92 9.49 17.68
N SER A 253 -16.25 9.42 17.67
CA SER A 253 -17.01 8.19 17.40
C SER A 253 -17.59 8.25 15.98
N GLY A 254 -17.61 7.10 15.29
CA GLY A 254 -18.12 7.03 13.91
C GLY A 254 -17.29 7.81 12.91
N SER A 255 -15.99 8.05 13.19
CA SER A 255 -15.11 8.76 12.28
C SER A 255 -14.68 7.90 11.10
N LYS A 256 -14.48 8.56 9.97
CA LYS A 256 -13.81 8.04 8.78
C LYS A 256 -12.33 8.38 8.84
N HIS A 257 -11.50 7.49 8.30
CA HIS A 257 -10.07 7.75 8.14
C HIS A 257 -9.85 8.22 6.70
N ILE A 258 -9.53 9.50 6.54
CA ILE A 258 -9.28 10.13 5.24
C ILE A 258 -7.85 10.63 5.23
N GLU A 259 -7.12 10.35 4.16
CA GLU A 259 -5.73 10.75 4.06
C GLU A 259 -5.43 11.39 2.71
N ILE A 260 -4.50 12.36 2.72
CA ILE A 260 -4.18 13.18 1.55
C ILE A 260 -2.75 12.90 1.12
N GLN A 261 -2.59 12.43 -0.12
CA GLN A 261 -1.27 12.28 -0.74
C GLN A 261 -0.67 13.65 -1.02
N VAL A 262 0.55 13.90 -0.54
CA VAL A 262 1.33 15.09 -0.88
C VAL A 262 2.61 14.73 -1.64
N LEU A 263 3.01 15.63 -2.53
CA LEU A 263 4.32 15.64 -3.17
C LEU A 263 4.94 17.03 -2.99
N ALA A 264 6.21 17.08 -2.61
CA ALA A 264 6.97 18.32 -2.49
C ALA A 264 8.34 18.19 -3.14
N ASP A 265 8.71 19.12 -4.03
CA ASP A 265 10.03 19.12 -4.67
C ASP A 265 11.00 20.11 -4.01
N GLN A 266 12.28 19.96 -4.35
CA GLN A 266 13.34 20.86 -3.88
C GLN A 266 13.32 22.23 -4.57
N LYS A 267 12.37 22.49 -5.48
CA LYS A 267 12.18 23.79 -6.16
C LYS A 267 11.11 24.64 -5.48
N GLY A 268 10.51 24.15 -4.39
CA GLY A 268 9.52 24.85 -3.59
C GLY A 268 8.08 24.60 -4.04
N ARG A 269 7.84 23.67 -4.97
CA ARG A 269 6.48 23.27 -5.35
C ARG A 269 6.00 22.17 -4.40
N THR A 270 4.81 22.37 -3.84
CA THR A 270 4.09 21.39 -3.02
C THR A 270 2.68 21.24 -3.56
N VAL A 271 2.27 20.01 -3.85
CA VAL A 271 0.94 19.67 -4.37
C VAL A 271 0.33 18.52 -3.58
N HIS A 272 -0.99 18.34 -3.71
CA HIS A 272 -1.66 17.12 -3.27
C HIS A 272 -2.21 16.35 -4.47
N LEU A 273 -2.22 15.02 -4.39
CA LEU A 273 -2.72 14.11 -5.43
C LEU A 273 -4.12 13.58 -5.10
N GLY A 274 -4.90 14.38 -4.37
CA GLY A 274 -6.22 13.99 -3.87
C GLY A 274 -6.14 13.12 -2.62
N GLU A 275 -7.29 12.56 -2.26
CA GLU A 275 -7.51 11.80 -1.04
C GLU A 275 -7.70 10.30 -1.27
N ARG A 276 -7.48 9.54 -0.20
CA ARG A 276 -7.91 8.15 -0.05
C ARG A 276 -8.81 8.02 1.17
N GLU A 277 -9.85 7.20 1.05
CA GLU A 277 -10.65 6.77 2.17
C GLU A 277 -10.17 5.38 2.63
N CYS A 278 -9.65 5.32 3.86
CA CYS A 278 -9.05 4.14 4.47
C CYS A 278 -9.80 3.73 5.74
N SER A 279 -11.11 4.01 5.78
CA SER A 279 -11.96 3.80 6.96
C SER A 279 -12.14 2.32 7.30
N VAL A 280 -12.08 1.42 6.33
CA VAL A 280 -12.34 0.00 6.56
C VAL A 280 -11.09 -0.67 7.15
N GLN A 281 -11.11 -0.84 8.47
CA GLN A 281 -9.96 -1.26 9.27
C GLN A 281 -10.32 -2.42 10.20
N ARG A 282 -9.31 -3.24 10.52
CA ARG A 282 -9.36 -4.27 11.56
C ARG A 282 -8.29 -3.95 12.59
N ARG A 283 -8.65 -3.74 13.86
CA ARG A 283 -7.68 -3.41 14.94
C ARG A 283 -6.70 -2.30 14.53
N HIS A 284 -7.22 -1.24 13.91
CA HIS A 284 -6.46 -0.11 13.36
C HIS A 284 -5.53 -0.41 12.17
N GLN A 285 -5.61 -1.60 11.58
CA GLN A 285 -4.93 -1.95 10.34
C GLN A 285 -5.88 -1.75 9.16
N LYS A 286 -5.46 -0.98 8.14
CA LYS A 286 -6.23 -0.76 6.91
C LYS A 286 -6.33 -2.05 6.09
N VAL A 287 -7.53 -2.34 5.58
CA VAL A 287 -7.86 -3.58 4.86
C VAL A 287 -8.40 -3.31 3.46
N PHE A 288 -9.18 -2.24 3.32
CA PHE A 288 -9.78 -1.78 2.08
C PHE A 288 -9.61 -0.27 1.99
N GLU A 289 -9.07 0.19 0.87
CA GLU A 289 -8.75 1.57 0.60
C GLU A 289 -9.29 1.96 -0.76
N GLU A 290 -9.82 3.18 -0.89
CA GLU A 290 -10.35 3.65 -2.16
C GLU A 290 -10.05 5.13 -2.44
N ALA A 291 -9.93 5.45 -3.72
CA ALA A 291 -9.69 6.81 -4.20
C ALA A 291 -10.54 7.11 -5.44
N PRO A 292 -11.15 8.30 -5.55
CA PRO A 292 -11.43 9.24 -4.46
C PRO A 292 -12.34 8.61 -3.38
N GLY A 293 -12.42 9.20 -2.20
CA GLY A 293 -13.30 8.68 -1.14
C GLY A 293 -14.79 8.93 -1.45
N PRO A 294 -15.71 7.99 -1.18
CA PRO A 294 -17.15 8.17 -1.44
C PRO A 294 -17.78 9.33 -0.65
N THR A 295 -17.18 9.69 0.48
CA THR A 295 -17.68 10.75 1.38
C THR A 295 -17.30 12.16 0.89
N MET A 296 -16.46 12.27 -0.13
CA MET A 296 -15.71 13.48 -0.43
C MET A 296 -16.44 14.41 -1.41
N THR A 297 -16.86 15.58 -0.93
CA THR A 297 -17.31 16.68 -1.79
C THR A 297 -16.11 17.47 -2.35
N PRO A 298 -16.29 18.23 -3.45
CA PRO A 298 -15.25 19.13 -3.96
C PRO A 298 -14.74 20.12 -2.91
N GLU A 299 -15.62 20.66 -2.08
CA GLU A 299 -15.29 21.64 -1.04
C GLU A 299 -14.46 21.01 0.07
N LEU A 300 -14.88 19.83 0.57
CA LEU A 300 -14.16 19.09 1.60
C LEU A 300 -12.78 18.66 1.08
N ARG A 301 -12.71 18.15 -0.15
CA ARG A 301 -11.44 17.78 -0.80
C ARG A 301 -10.49 18.95 -0.91
N ASN A 302 -10.99 20.13 -1.31
CA ASN A 302 -10.17 21.32 -1.37
C ASN A 302 -9.69 21.74 0.04
N ALA A 303 -10.57 21.75 1.03
CA ALA A 303 -10.21 22.12 2.41
C ALA A 303 -9.13 21.19 3.00
N MET A 304 -9.31 19.88 2.88
CA MET A 304 -8.34 18.88 3.36
C MET A 304 -7.06 18.91 2.53
N GLY A 305 -7.15 19.10 1.22
CA GLY A 305 -6.00 19.25 0.32
C GLY A 305 -5.11 20.44 0.69
N GLN A 306 -5.71 21.60 0.95
CA GLN A 306 -4.99 22.78 1.41
C GLN A 306 -4.38 22.59 2.80
N ALA A 307 -5.11 21.93 3.72
CA ALA A 307 -4.59 21.59 5.04
C ALA A 307 -3.36 20.66 4.94
N ALA A 308 -3.39 19.66 4.05
CA ALA A 308 -2.26 18.77 3.82
C ALA A 308 -1.05 19.48 3.20
N ILE A 309 -1.27 20.41 2.26
CA ILE A 309 -0.20 21.25 1.73
C ILE A 309 0.40 22.14 2.83
N ALA A 310 -0.43 22.73 3.69
CA ALA A 310 0.02 23.54 4.81
C ALA A 310 0.85 22.71 5.80
N ALA A 311 0.41 21.49 6.12
CA ALA A 311 1.16 20.54 6.93
C ALA A 311 2.55 20.24 6.37
N ALA A 312 2.63 19.89 5.08
CA ALA A 312 3.89 19.61 4.40
C ALA A 312 4.83 20.82 4.39
N LYS A 313 4.30 22.03 4.13
CA LYS A 313 5.10 23.26 4.15
C LYS A 313 5.62 23.62 5.54
N ALA A 314 4.87 23.32 6.59
CA ALA A 314 5.26 23.64 7.97
C ALA A 314 6.52 22.88 8.45
N VAL A 315 6.90 21.82 7.74
CA VAL A 315 8.06 20.99 8.05
C VAL A 315 9.10 20.98 6.94
N ASP A 316 9.00 21.90 5.98
CA ASP A 316 9.88 21.97 4.81
C ASP A 316 9.99 20.61 4.09
N TYR A 317 8.83 19.94 3.91
CA TYR A 317 8.77 18.57 3.41
C TYR A 317 9.33 18.44 1.99
N VAL A 318 9.94 17.29 1.69
CA VAL A 318 10.44 16.91 0.36
C VAL A 318 10.09 15.46 0.07
N GLY A 319 9.78 15.13 -1.18
CA GLY A 319 9.42 13.78 -1.62
C GLY A 319 7.92 13.52 -1.50
N ALA A 320 7.56 12.24 -1.35
CA ALA A 320 6.19 11.79 -1.13
C ALA A 320 5.89 11.60 0.35
N GLY A 321 4.68 11.98 0.76
CA GLY A 321 4.18 11.78 2.11
C GLY A 321 2.67 11.75 2.14
N THR A 322 2.10 11.37 3.27
CA THR A 322 0.65 11.40 3.46
C THR A 322 0.29 12.11 4.75
N VAL A 323 -0.71 12.97 4.68
CA VAL A 323 -1.30 13.61 5.86
C VAL A 323 -2.63 12.92 6.16
N GLU A 324 -2.72 12.27 7.31
CA GLU A 324 -3.88 11.50 7.74
C GLU A 324 -4.81 12.35 8.62
N PHE A 325 -6.12 12.18 8.43
CA PHE A 325 -7.17 12.88 9.14
C PHE A 325 -8.27 11.92 9.61
N LEU A 326 -8.88 12.27 10.75
CA LEU A 326 -10.17 11.73 11.14
C LEU A 326 -11.27 12.70 10.72
N LEU A 327 -12.19 12.23 9.88
CA LEU A 327 -13.39 12.96 9.47
C LEU A 327 -14.56 12.53 10.36
N ALA A 328 -15.09 13.46 11.15
CA ALA A 328 -16.22 13.24 12.02
C ALA A 328 -17.55 13.23 11.23
N PRO A 329 -18.62 12.60 11.75
CA PRO A 329 -19.95 12.65 11.14
C PRO A 329 -20.51 14.07 10.94
N SER A 330 -20.02 15.06 11.71
CA SER A 330 -20.37 16.48 11.56
C SER A 330 -19.81 17.12 10.28
N GLY A 331 -18.86 16.46 9.60
CA GLY A 331 -18.10 17.01 8.47
C GLY A 331 -16.82 17.74 8.88
N GLU A 332 -16.55 17.89 10.17
CA GLU A 332 -15.27 18.39 10.67
C GLU A 332 -14.17 17.33 10.50
N PHE A 333 -12.98 17.74 10.09
CA PHE A 333 -11.82 16.87 9.99
C PHE A 333 -10.71 17.33 10.91
N PHE A 334 -9.90 16.39 11.39
CA PHE A 334 -8.83 16.64 12.35
C PHE A 334 -7.59 15.84 11.99
N PHE A 335 -6.43 16.48 11.99
CA PHE A 335 -5.14 15.86 11.78
C PHE A 335 -4.91 14.74 12.79
N LEU A 336 -4.52 13.58 12.27
CA LEU A 336 -4.17 12.40 13.03
C LEU A 336 -2.65 12.26 13.10
N GLU A 337 -2.01 12.14 11.94
CA GLU A 337 -0.56 12.00 11.79
C GLU A 337 -0.10 12.35 10.38
N MET A 338 1.22 12.43 10.17
CA MET A 338 1.82 12.53 8.85
C MET A 338 2.79 11.36 8.65
N ASN A 339 2.49 10.50 7.69
CA ASN A 339 3.37 9.40 7.29
C ASN A 339 4.46 9.98 6.39
N THR A 340 5.70 9.97 6.85
CA THR A 340 6.84 10.66 6.21
C THR A 340 7.51 9.81 5.13
N ARG A 341 6.69 9.10 4.35
CA ARG A 341 7.09 8.07 3.38
C ARG A 341 5.96 7.76 2.40
N ILE A 342 6.26 6.89 1.43
CA ILE A 342 5.22 6.23 0.65
C ILE A 342 4.37 5.28 1.53
N GLN A 343 3.13 5.06 1.16
CA GLN A 343 2.21 4.13 1.83
C GLN A 343 1.86 2.94 0.94
N VAL A 344 1.30 1.90 1.56
CA VAL A 344 0.91 0.64 0.91
C VAL A 344 -0.10 0.93 -0.21
N GLU A 345 -1.09 1.76 0.13
CA GLU A 345 -2.26 2.18 -0.65
C GLU A 345 -2.00 3.32 -1.65
N HIS A 346 -0.74 3.69 -1.91
CA HIS A 346 -0.42 4.64 -2.98
C HIS A 346 -0.98 4.25 -4.38
N PRO A 347 -1.13 2.97 -4.77
CA PRO A 347 -1.61 2.59 -6.10
C PRO A 347 -3.00 3.11 -6.45
N VAL A 348 -3.94 3.23 -5.49
CA VAL A 348 -5.26 3.78 -5.80
C VAL A 348 -5.17 5.24 -6.24
N THR A 349 -4.27 6.02 -5.64
CA THR A 349 -3.97 7.39 -6.07
C THR A 349 -3.33 7.43 -7.46
N GLU A 350 -2.37 6.53 -7.73
CA GLU A 350 -1.74 6.44 -9.05
C GLU A 350 -2.77 6.15 -10.16
N LEU A 351 -3.70 5.22 -9.91
CA LEU A 351 -4.70 4.83 -10.93
C LEU A 351 -5.71 5.95 -11.24
N VAL A 352 -6.09 6.76 -10.25
CA VAL A 352 -7.05 7.86 -10.51
C VAL A 352 -6.39 9.14 -11.01
N THR A 353 -5.11 9.36 -10.71
CA THR A 353 -4.37 10.56 -11.16
C THR A 353 -3.57 10.35 -12.43
N GLY A 354 -3.10 9.12 -12.68
CA GLY A 354 -2.11 8.80 -13.70
C GLY A 354 -0.68 9.23 -13.33
N VAL A 355 -0.44 9.62 -12.07
CA VAL A 355 0.89 9.99 -11.57
C VAL A 355 1.56 8.77 -10.98
N ASP A 356 2.76 8.44 -11.44
CA ASP A 356 3.62 7.41 -10.83
C ASP A 356 4.38 8.03 -9.65
N ILE A 357 3.94 7.73 -8.43
CA ILE A 357 4.42 8.36 -7.20
C ILE A 357 5.87 7.96 -6.93
N VAL A 358 6.25 6.71 -7.15
CA VAL A 358 7.62 6.25 -6.92
C VAL A 358 8.58 6.88 -7.93
N ARG A 359 8.17 7.05 -9.19
CA ARG A 359 8.98 7.79 -10.17
C ARG A 359 9.12 9.27 -9.83
N GLU A 360 8.07 9.90 -9.30
CA GLU A 360 8.18 11.27 -8.77
C GLU A 360 9.14 11.33 -7.57
N GLN A 361 9.14 10.35 -6.66
CA GLN A 361 10.13 10.30 -5.57
C GLN A 361 11.56 10.25 -6.10
N LEU A 362 11.85 9.39 -7.08
CA LEU A 362 13.17 9.28 -7.71
C LEU A 362 13.59 10.58 -8.41
N ARG A 363 12.65 11.22 -9.11
CA ARG A 363 12.85 12.51 -9.80
C ARG A 363 13.16 13.63 -8.80
N ILE A 364 12.34 13.76 -7.76
CA ILE A 364 12.51 14.76 -6.70
C ILE A 364 13.83 14.56 -5.96
N ALA A 365 14.21 13.32 -5.66
CA ALA A 365 15.48 13.01 -4.99
C ALA A 365 16.72 13.37 -5.84
N GLN A 366 16.60 13.36 -7.17
CA GLN A 366 17.62 13.85 -8.10
C GLN A 366 17.66 15.39 -8.21
N GLY A 367 16.79 16.10 -7.48
CA GLY A 367 16.69 17.56 -7.51
C GLY A 367 16.03 18.10 -8.79
N GLU A 368 15.36 17.23 -9.57
CA GLU A 368 14.55 17.64 -10.71
C GLU A 368 13.19 18.18 -10.24
N PRO A 369 12.58 19.13 -10.98
CA PRO A 369 11.20 19.54 -10.71
C PRO A 369 10.25 18.36 -10.93
N MET A 370 9.22 18.25 -10.07
CA MET A 370 8.18 17.21 -10.24
C MET A 370 7.47 17.34 -11.60
N SER A 371 7.12 16.21 -12.22
CA SER A 371 6.56 16.21 -13.58
C SER A 371 5.03 16.29 -13.60
N CYS A 372 4.37 15.90 -12.52
CA CYS A 372 2.92 15.94 -12.41
C CYS A 372 2.34 17.36 -12.53
N GLY A 373 1.20 17.52 -13.21
CA GLY A 373 0.50 18.80 -13.37
C GLY A 373 -0.40 19.15 -12.19
N ASP A 374 -1.47 19.88 -12.47
CA ASP A 374 -2.55 20.14 -11.51
C ASP A 374 -3.34 18.85 -11.21
N LEU A 375 -4.05 18.84 -10.08
CA LEU A 375 -4.84 17.69 -9.66
C LEU A 375 -5.92 17.35 -10.69
N MET A 376 -5.85 16.13 -11.22
CA MET A 376 -6.87 15.55 -12.08
C MET A 376 -7.25 14.17 -11.58
N LEU A 377 -8.49 13.98 -11.15
CA LEU A 377 -9.03 12.70 -10.71
C LEU A 377 -9.93 12.11 -11.80
N ARG A 378 -9.70 10.84 -12.15
CA ARG A 378 -10.47 10.12 -13.17
C ARG A 378 -10.86 8.74 -12.68
N GLY A 379 -12.14 8.42 -12.78
CA GLY A 379 -12.69 7.15 -12.35
C GLY A 379 -12.57 6.93 -10.85
N HIS A 380 -12.48 5.67 -10.46
CA HIS A 380 -12.46 5.22 -9.08
C HIS A 380 -11.57 3.98 -8.97
N ALA A 381 -10.70 3.97 -7.96
CA ALA A 381 -9.83 2.86 -7.67
C ALA A 381 -10.08 2.31 -6.27
N ILE A 382 -9.95 0.99 -6.13
CA ILE A 382 -10.11 0.26 -4.88
C ILE A 382 -8.91 -0.68 -4.74
N GLU A 383 -8.28 -0.69 -3.57
CA GLU A 383 -7.27 -1.65 -3.17
C GLU A 383 -7.81 -2.51 -2.02
N VAL A 384 -7.45 -3.79 -2.03
CA VAL A 384 -7.59 -4.70 -0.90
C VAL A 384 -6.28 -5.42 -0.65
N ARG A 385 -5.98 -5.66 0.64
CA ARG A 385 -4.76 -6.34 1.06
C ARG A 385 -5.01 -7.83 1.26
N LEU A 386 -4.46 -8.64 0.36
CA LEU A 386 -4.50 -10.09 0.46
C LEU A 386 -3.42 -10.58 1.42
N TYR A 387 -3.84 -11.22 2.50
CA TYR A 387 -2.98 -11.76 3.54
C TYR A 387 -3.09 -13.28 3.61
N ALA A 388 -1.99 -13.94 3.96
CA ALA A 388 -1.99 -15.30 4.47
C ALA A 388 -2.44 -15.32 5.94
N GLU A 389 -3.74 -15.13 6.15
CA GLU A 389 -4.38 -15.09 7.46
C GLU A 389 -5.67 -15.93 7.44
N ASP A 390 -5.96 -16.62 8.54
CA ASP A 390 -7.24 -17.29 8.77
C ASP A 390 -8.26 -16.32 9.36
N ALA A 391 -8.98 -15.62 8.49
CA ALA A 391 -10.01 -14.65 8.90
C ALA A 391 -11.11 -15.25 9.79
N ALA A 392 -11.40 -16.55 9.65
CA ALA A 392 -12.42 -17.25 10.45
C ALA A 392 -11.93 -17.56 11.87
N ASN A 393 -10.62 -17.66 12.06
CA ASN A 393 -9.98 -17.93 13.33
C ASN A 393 -9.26 -16.68 13.86
N GLY A 394 -9.96 -15.54 13.85
CA GLY A 394 -9.42 -14.29 14.41
C GLY A 394 -8.25 -13.71 13.62
N PHE A 395 -8.15 -14.03 12.32
CA PHE A 395 -7.10 -13.57 11.40
C PHE A 395 -5.69 -13.93 11.88
N LEU A 396 -5.53 -15.16 12.39
CA LEU A 396 -4.21 -15.67 12.75
C LEU A 396 -3.37 -15.87 11.48
N PRO A 397 -2.07 -15.51 11.48
CA PRO A 397 -1.18 -15.77 10.35
C PRO A 397 -1.17 -17.25 9.97
N ALA A 398 -1.24 -17.53 8.67
CA ALA A 398 -1.27 -18.88 8.11
C ALA A 398 0.03 -19.14 7.32
N ILE A 399 0.97 -19.83 7.95
CA ILE A 399 2.21 -20.26 7.29
C ILE A 399 1.96 -21.45 6.36
N GLY A 400 2.75 -21.56 5.30
CA GLY A 400 2.68 -22.68 4.38
C GLY A 400 2.97 -22.31 2.93
N PRO A 401 2.98 -23.31 2.03
CA PRO A 401 3.34 -23.10 0.63
C PRO A 401 2.24 -22.39 -0.16
N LEU A 402 2.63 -21.58 -1.12
CA LEU A 402 1.78 -21.06 -2.19
C LEU A 402 1.78 -22.05 -3.37
N ALA A 403 1.18 -23.23 -3.14
CA ALA A 403 1.17 -24.32 -4.11
C ALA A 403 0.51 -23.94 -5.45
N VAL A 404 -0.49 -23.05 -5.41
CA VAL A 404 -1.04 -22.38 -6.59
C VAL A 404 -1.20 -20.90 -6.25
N PHE A 405 -0.73 -20.02 -7.13
CA PHE A 405 -0.91 -18.58 -7.01
C PHE A 405 -1.19 -17.99 -8.39
N ARG A 406 -2.47 -17.83 -8.72
CA ARG A 406 -2.93 -17.35 -10.02
C ARG A 406 -3.75 -16.08 -9.83
N PRO A 407 -3.14 -14.91 -10.02
CA PRO A 407 -3.84 -13.65 -9.86
C PRO A 407 -4.84 -13.40 -11.01
N PRO A 408 -5.86 -12.57 -10.77
CA PRO A 408 -6.79 -12.15 -11.80
C PRO A 408 -6.10 -11.20 -12.78
N GLU A 409 -6.50 -11.26 -14.05
CA GLU A 409 -5.96 -10.40 -15.11
C GLU A 409 -7.07 -9.67 -15.87
N GLY A 410 -6.71 -8.56 -16.52
CA GLY A 410 -7.59 -7.84 -17.45
C GLY A 410 -7.63 -6.33 -17.24
N PRO A 411 -8.42 -5.61 -18.06
CA PRO A 411 -8.42 -4.15 -18.06
C PRO A 411 -8.82 -3.57 -16.70
N GLY A 412 -7.99 -2.66 -16.19
CA GLY A 412 -8.21 -1.99 -14.91
C GLY A 412 -7.99 -2.90 -13.69
N ILE A 413 -7.26 -4.00 -13.83
CA ILE A 413 -6.71 -4.76 -12.69
C ILE A 413 -5.22 -4.49 -12.61
N ARG A 414 -4.73 -4.26 -11.39
CA ARG A 414 -3.31 -4.18 -11.04
C ARG A 414 -3.07 -5.09 -9.84
N LEU A 415 -1.94 -5.79 -9.87
CA LEU A 415 -1.46 -6.60 -8.75
C LEU A 415 -0.04 -6.17 -8.41
N ASP A 416 0.15 -5.72 -7.18
CA ASP A 416 1.47 -5.49 -6.61
C ASP A 416 1.73 -6.63 -5.61
N THR A 417 2.73 -7.48 -5.90
CA THR A 417 3.06 -8.69 -5.12
C THR A 417 4.56 -8.82 -4.97
N GLY A 418 4.99 -9.39 -3.84
CA GLY A 418 6.37 -9.83 -3.59
C GLY A 418 6.54 -11.36 -3.60
N VAL A 419 5.46 -12.11 -3.85
CA VAL A 419 5.42 -13.58 -3.89
C VAL A 419 4.88 -14.11 -5.22
N ARG A 420 5.15 -15.38 -5.50
CA ARG A 420 4.69 -16.13 -6.68
C ARG A 420 4.33 -17.58 -6.34
N GLU A 421 3.76 -18.28 -7.32
CA GLU A 421 3.49 -19.72 -7.21
C GLU A 421 4.79 -20.49 -6.91
N GLY A 422 4.74 -21.35 -5.88
CA GLY A 422 5.88 -22.12 -5.40
C GLY A 422 6.60 -21.53 -4.18
N ASP A 423 6.39 -20.26 -3.85
CA ASP A 423 6.99 -19.63 -2.67
C ASP A 423 6.35 -20.17 -1.37
N GLU A 424 6.96 -19.85 -0.22
CA GLU A 424 6.48 -20.25 1.10
C GLU A 424 6.22 -19.02 2.00
N VAL A 425 5.06 -19.01 2.65
CA VAL A 425 4.73 -18.03 3.69
C VAL A 425 5.38 -18.46 4.99
N THR A 426 6.31 -17.66 5.48
CA THR A 426 7.09 -17.92 6.70
C THR A 426 6.61 -17.05 7.87
N PRO A 427 6.86 -17.44 9.13
CA PRO A 427 6.47 -16.63 10.30
C PRO A 427 7.40 -15.42 10.54
N ASN A 428 8.40 -15.20 9.69
CA ASN A 428 9.47 -14.23 9.93
C ASN A 428 9.03 -12.78 9.66
N TYR A 429 8.00 -12.58 8.84
CA TYR A 429 7.60 -11.28 8.31
C TYR A 429 6.08 -11.09 8.31
N ASP A 430 5.65 -9.90 7.92
CA ASP A 430 4.24 -9.60 7.65
C ASP A 430 3.65 -10.57 6.60
N PRO A 431 2.45 -11.13 6.82
CA PRO A 431 1.88 -12.17 5.97
C PRO A 431 1.18 -11.62 4.71
N MET A 432 1.39 -10.35 4.33
CA MET A 432 0.81 -9.80 3.10
C MET A 432 1.39 -10.50 1.88
N LEU A 433 0.49 -11.10 1.09
CA LEU A 433 0.83 -11.77 -0.16
C LEU A 433 0.84 -10.77 -1.30
N ALA A 434 -0.22 -9.98 -1.42
CA ALA A 434 -0.38 -9.03 -2.51
C ALA A 434 -1.35 -7.90 -2.16
N LYS A 435 -1.23 -6.82 -2.91
CA LYS A 435 -2.23 -5.78 -3.03
C LYS A 435 -2.97 -6.01 -4.34
N LEU A 436 -4.28 -6.24 -4.26
CA LEU A 436 -5.13 -6.33 -5.44
C LEU A 436 -5.82 -4.98 -5.61
N ILE A 437 -5.55 -4.32 -6.73
CA ILE A 437 -6.08 -3.00 -7.03
C ILE A 437 -6.91 -3.07 -8.30
N VAL A 438 -8.08 -2.43 -8.28
CA VAL A 438 -8.90 -2.27 -9.47
C VAL A 438 -9.19 -0.81 -9.73
N TRP A 439 -9.41 -0.47 -10.99
CA TRP A 439 -9.89 0.83 -11.44
C TRP A 439 -11.08 0.66 -12.39
N ALA A 440 -12.07 1.55 -12.28
CA ALA A 440 -13.19 1.65 -13.20
C ALA A 440 -13.66 3.12 -13.34
N PRO A 441 -14.49 3.43 -14.36
CA PRO A 441 -15.07 4.78 -14.53
C PRO A 441 -15.93 5.28 -13.35
N SER A 442 -16.48 4.37 -12.54
CA SER A 442 -17.32 4.70 -11.40
C SER A 442 -17.08 3.74 -10.22
N ARG A 443 -17.39 4.18 -9.00
CA ARG A 443 -17.28 3.35 -7.79
C ARG A 443 -18.09 2.05 -7.85
N PRO A 444 -19.37 2.04 -8.30
CA PRO A 444 -20.12 0.78 -8.44
C PRO A 444 -19.46 -0.20 -9.41
N GLU A 445 -18.92 0.29 -10.53
CA GLU A 445 -18.17 -0.54 -11.48
C GLU A 445 -16.86 -1.05 -10.89
N ALA A 446 -16.16 -0.24 -10.09
CA ALA A 446 -14.95 -0.66 -9.39
C ALA A 446 -15.25 -1.78 -8.39
N LEU A 447 -16.33 -1.66 -7.60
CA LEU A 447 -16.78 -2.73 -6.69
C LEU A 447 -17.17 -4.02 -7.43
N GLN A 448 -17.88 -3.92 -8.55
CA GLN A 448 -18.16 -5.09 -9.40
C GLN A 448 -16.88 -5.75 -9.92
N LYS A 449 -15.92 -4.94 -10.36
CA LYS A 449 -14.62 -5.42 -10.85
C LYS A 449 -13.79 -6.06 -9.74
N MET A 450 -13.80 -5.48 -8.54
CA MET A 450 -13.10 -6.04 -7.36
C MET A 450 -13.68 -7.41 -6.98
N ARG A 451 -15.02 -7.53 -6.92
CA ARG A 451 -15.68 -8.82 -6.65
C ARG A 451 -15.28 -9.90 -7.63
N ARG A 452 -15.39 -9.61 -8.93
CA ARG A 452 -14.97 -10.56 -9.98
C ARG A 452 -13.48 -10.91 -9.87
N ALA A 453 -12.62 -9.91 -9.64
CA ALA A 453 -11.18 -10.15 -9.48
C ALA A 453 -10.87 -11.05 -8.28
N LEU A 454 -11.53 -10.86 -7.15
CA LEU A 454 -11.40 -11.72 -5.96
C LEU A 454 -11.94 -13.13 -6.19
N GLU A 455 -13.04 -13.29 -6.93
CA GLU A 455 -13.59 -14.60 -7.31
C GLU A 455 -12.70 -15.38 -8.29
N GLU A 456 -11.98 -14.67 -9.16
CA GLU A 456 -11.03 -15.25 -10.13
C GLU A 456 -9.66 -15.56 -9.53
N PHE A 457 -9.30 -14.95 -8.39
CA PHE A 457 -8.00 -15.13 -7.77
C PHE A 457 -7.92 -16.51 -7.10
N VAL A 458 -7.05 -17.37 -7.61
CA VAL A 458 -6.80 -18.71 -7.04
C VAL A 458 -5.53 -18.70 -6.22
N VAL A 459 -5.66 -18.92 -4.92
CA VAL A 459 -4.53 -19.14 -3.99
C VAL A 459 -4.77 -20.43 -3.22
N LEU A 460 -3.90 -21.42 -3.39
CA LEU A 460 -3.98 -22.73 -2.72
C LEU A 460 -2.67 -23.08 -2.02
N GLY A 461 -2.76 -23.87 -0.95
CA GLY A 461 -1.63 -24.36 -0.17
C GLY A 461 -1.50 -23.71 1.21
N THR A 462 -1.96 -22.46 1.36
CA THR A 462 -2.13 -21.78 2.65
C THR A 462 -3.50 -21.13 2.76
N THR A 463 -3.95 -20.89 3.99
CA THR A 463 -5.19 -20.14 4.26
C THR A 463 -4.96 -18.66 3.99
N THR A 464 -5.95 -17.99 3.40
CA THR A 464 -5.90 -16.56 3.11
C THR A 464 -7.19 -15.85 3.52
N ASN A 465 -7.12 -14.53 3.65
CA ASN A 465 -8.29 -13.69 3.89
C ASN A 465 -9.12 -13.43 2.61
N LEU A 466 -8.80 -14.07 1.48
CA LEU A 466 -9.41 -13.82 0.16
C LEU A 466 -10.94 -13.89 0.18
N ARG A 467 -11.50 -14.94 0.80
CA ARG A 467 -12.95 -15.09 0.92
C ARG A 467 -13.56 -13.97 1.77
N PHE A 468 -12.92 -13.60 2.87
CA PHE A 468 -13.35 -12.48 3.71
C PHE A 468 -13.36 -11.15 2.93
N LEU A 469 -12.32 -10.88 2.13
CA LEU A 469 -12.26 -9.67 1.29
C LEU A 469 -13.39 -9.63 0.27
N ARG A 470 -13.70 -10.78 -0.36
CA ARG A 470 -14.86 -10.89 -1.24
C ARG A 470 -16.13 -10.59 -0.44
N GLU A 471 -16.31 -11.31 0.68
CA GLU A 471 -17.20 -11.03 1.84
C GLU A 471 -17.61 -9.57 1.93
N LEU A 472 -16.60 -8.80 2.33
CA LEU A 472 -16.61 -7.38 2.62
C LEU A 472 -17.10 -6.51 1.45
N CYS A 473 -16.80 -6.87 0.20
CA CYS A 473 -17.25 -6.08 -0.97
C CYS A 473 -18.77 -6.09 -1.20
N ASP A 474 -19.53 -6.99 -0.54
CA ASP A 474 -21.00 -7.02 -0.63
C ASP A 474 -21.70 -6.36 0.55
N GLU A 475 -20.97 -6.02 1.61
CA GLU A 475 -21.57 -5.44 2.80
C GLU A 475 -22.14 -4.05 2.51
N GLU A 476 -23.36 -3.79 2.97
CA GLU A 476 -24.11 -2.57 2.63
C GLU A 476 -23.34 -1.30 3.02
N ALA A 477 -22.62 -1.32 4.14
CA ALA A 477 -21.77 -0.21 4.56
C ALA A 477 -20.67 0.10 3.53
N VAL A 478 -20.06 -0.94 2.94
CA VAL A 478 -19.05 -0.81 1.88
C VAL A 478 -19.71 -0.39 0.58
N VAL A 479 -20.81 -1.01 0.17
CA VAL A 479 -21.52 -0.68 -1.08
C VAL A 479 -22.02 0.77 -1.09
N SER A 480 -22.59 1.24 0.01
CA SER A 480 -23.09 2.62 0.15
C SER A 480 -22.00 3.66 0.42
N GLY A 481 -20.82 3.24 0.87
CA GLY A 481 -19.77 4.17 1.33
C GLY A 481 -20.02 4.74 2.73
N ALA A 482 -20.95 4.16 3.50
CA ALA A 482 -21.27 4.55 4.88
C ALA A 482 -20.29 3.97 5.93
N THR A 483 -19.07 3.62 5.51
CA THR A 483 -18.05 2.99 6.37
C THR A 483 -17.52 3.96 7.43
N THR A 484 -17.11 3.41 8.57
CA THR A 484 -16.36 4.08 9.64
C THR A 484 -15.12 3.25 10.00
N THR A 485 -14.24 3.79 10.83
CA THR A 485 -13.08 3.09 11.41
C THR A 485 -13.42 1.81 12.19
N THR A 486 -14.69 1.60 12.54
CA THR A 486 -15.18 0.42 13.28
C THR A 486 -15.97 -0.57 12.39
N THR A 487 -16.09 -0.31 11.08
CA THR A 487 -16.98 -1.08 10.17
C THR A 487 -16.83 -2.60 10.31
N ILE A 488 -15.61 -3.14 10.29
CA ILE A 488 -15.39 -4.59 10.36
C ILE A 488 -15.83 -5.14 11.72
N ASP A 489 -15.49 -4.44 12.80
CA ASP A 489 -15.84 -4.85 14.16
C ASP A 489 -17.36 -4.77 14.40
N ASP A 490 -18.03 -3.78 13.79
CA ASP A 490 -19.49 -3.59 13.87
C ASP A 490 -20.26 -4.65 13.07
N LEU A 491 -19.75 -5.02 11.88
CA LEU A 491 -20.35 -6.06 11.03
C LEU A 491 -20.16 -7.46 11.61
N TRP A 492 -18.98 -7.74 12.18
CA TRP A 492 -18.63 -9.05 12.72
C TRP A 492 -18.06 -8.97 14.14
N PRO A 493 -18.89 -8.60 15.14
CA PRO A 493 -18.43 -8.41 16.53
C PRO A 493 -17.89 -9.69 17.18
N ASN A 494 -18.29 -10.86 16.68
CA ASN A 494 -17.82 -12.16 17.14
C ASN A 494 -16.79 -12.81 16.19
N GLY A 495 -16.21 -12.01 15.30
CA GLY A 495 -15.36 -12.50 14.20
C GLY A 495 -16.18 -12.90 12.97
N TRP A 496 -15.55 -12.77 11.80
CA TRP A 496 -16.14 -13.23 10.55
C TRP A 496 -16.16 -14.76 10.52
N SER A 497 -17.24 -15.35 10.03
CA SER A 497 -17.35 -16.79 9.86
C SER A 497 -18.01 -17.10 8.52
N PRO A 498 -17.34 -17.83 7.62
CA PRO A 498 -17.88 -18.11 6.30
C PRO A 498 -19.14 -18.99 6.41
N SER A 499 -20.20 -18.64 5.67
CA SER A 499 -21.36 -19.53 5.55
C SER A 499 -20.95 -20.85 4.89
N PRO A 500 -21.34 -22.02 5.43
CA PRO A 500 -21.08 -23.30 4.79
C PRO A 500 -21.78 -23.34 3.44
N SER A 501 -21.02 -23.56 2.37
CA SER A 501 -21.60 -23.82 1.05
C SER A 501 -21.67 -25.32 0.88
N ARG A 502 -22.89 -25.87 0.95
CA ARG A 502 -23.13 -27.30 0.75
C ARG A 502 -22.56 -27.81 -0.58
N LEU A 503 -22.61 -26.97 -1.62
CA LEU A 503 -21.99 -27.28 -2.92
C LEU A 503 -20.47 -27.42 -2.82
N LEU A 504 -19.80 -26.51 -2.09
CA LEU A 504 -18.36 -26.59 -1.88
C LEU A 504 -17.99 -27.79 -1.00
N GLU A 505 -18.78 -28.11 0.01
CA GLU A 505 -18.61 -29.33 0.82
C GLU A 505 -18.71 -30.58 -0.06
N ASP A 506 -19.78 -30.71 -0.85
CA ASP A 506 -19.99 -31.85 -1.76
C ASP A 506 -18.85 -31.95 -2.80
N ALA A 507 -18.45 -30.82 -3.40
CA ALA A 507 -17.35 -30.76 -4.35
C ALA A 507 -16.00 -31.14 -3.71
N SER A 508 -15.76 -30.69 -2.47
CA SER A 508 -14.55 -31.00 -1.72
C SER A 508 -14.49 -32.49 -1.36
N LEU A 509 -15.61 -33.09 -0.97
CA LEU A 509 -15.72 -34.52 -0.71
C LEU A 509 -15.49 -35.35 -1.98
N LEU A 510 -16.05 -34.93 -3.12
CA LEU A 510 -15.81 -35.57 -4.42
C LEU A 510 -14.35 -35.46 -4.85
N ALA A 511 -13.74 -34.28 -4.72
CA ALA A 511 -12.34 -34.06 -5.05
C ALA A 511 -11.40 -34.88 -4.14
N ALA A 512 -11.66 -34.91 -2.84
CA ALA A 512 -10.90 -35.72 -1.88
C ALA A 512 -11.03 -37.22 -2.18
N SER A 513 -12.24 -37.69 -2.50
CA SER A 513 -12.50 -39.09 -2.88
C SER A 513 -11.77 -39.47 -4.17
N ALA A 514 -11.77 -38.59 -5.17
CA ALA A 514 -11.02 -38.78 -6.41
C ALA A 514 -9.51 -38.80 -6.15
N ALA A 515 -8.98 -37.84 -5.37
CA ALA A 515 -7.57 -37.78 -5.03
C ALA A 515 -7.08 -39.03 -4.28
N GLU A 516 -7.91 -39.56 -3.39
CA GLU A 516 -7.67 -40.84 -2.69
C GLU A 516 -7.63 -42.01 -3.69
N GLN A 517 -8.63 -42.11 -4.58
CA GLN A 517 -8.71 -43.16 -5.59
C GLN A 517 -7.52 -43.13 -6.56
N PHE A 518 -7.06 -41.95 -6.94
CA PHE A 518 -5.88 -41.76 -7.80
C PHE A 518 -4.55 -41.81 -7.03
N GLY A 519 -4.59 -41.95 -5.70
CA GLY A 519 -3.39 -42.04 -4.86
C GLY A 519 -2.53 -40.77 -4.88
N LEU A 520 -3.12 -39.59 -5.10
CA LEU A 520 -2.37 -38.32 -5.22
C LEU A 520 -1.65 -37.92 -3.93
N HIS A 521 -2.09 -38.40 -2.77
CA HIS A 521 -1.42 -38.21 -1.48
C HIS A 521 -0.19 -39.13 -1.31
N ARG A 522 -0.04 -40.17 -2.13
CA ARG A 522 1.07 -41.12 -2.04
C ARG A 522 2.28 -40.45 -2.67
N ARG A 523 3.16 -39.88 -1.83
CA ARG A 523 4.50 -39.48 -2.26
C ARG A 523 5.13 -40.69 -2.94
N SER A 524 5.39 -40.60 -4.23
CA SER A 524 6.17 -41.61 -4.94
C SER A 524 7.52 -41.67 -4.24
N ALA A 525 7.75 -42.72 -3.46
CA ALA A 525 9.08 -43.01 -2.98
C ALA A 525 9.92 -43.20 -4.24
N SER A 526 10.77 -42.24 -4.55
CA SER A 526 11.86 -42.46 -5.49
C SER A 526 12.75 -43.52 -4.86
N THR A 527 12.44 -44.79 -5.15
CA THR A 527 13.36 -45.89 -4.91
C THR A 527 14.59 -45.62 -5.76
N GLY A 528 15.58 -44.97 -5.14
CA GLY A 528 16.95 -45.01 -5.60
C GLY A 528 17.29 -46.47 -5.84
N GLN A 529 17.73 -46.76 -7.06
CA GLN A 529 18.18 -48.08 -7.47
C GLN A 529 19.18 -48.62 -6.45
N THR A 530 18.73 -49.54 -5.63
CA THR A 530 19.59 -50.52 -4.99
C THR A 530 19.26 -51.84 -5.65
N THR A 531 20.24 -52.37 -6.37
CA THR A 531 20.24 -53.71 -6.96
C THR A 531 19.94 -54.75 -5.88
N GLY A 532 18.77 -55.37 -5.93
CA GLY A 532 18.38 -56.45 -5.02
C GLY A 532 17.04 -57.06 -5.38
N GLU A 533 17.09 -58.25 -5.97
CA GLU A 533 16.07 -59.29 -6.11
C GLU A 533 14.59 -58.89 -6.32
N VAL A 534 14.11 -59.19 -7.52
CA VAL A 534 12.70 -59.11 -7.94
C VAL A 534 11.82 -60.00 -7.07
N ALA A 535 10.94 -59.40 -6.26
CA ALA A 535 9.79 -60.10 -5.69
C ALA A 535 8.75 -60.35 -6.80
N PRO A 536 8.16 -61.55 -6.92
CA PRO A 536 7.29 -61.88 -8.04
C PRO A 536 5.95 -61.15 -7.95
N ASN A 537 5.60 -60.44 -9.03
CA ASN A 537 4.30 -59.84 -9.22
C ASN A 537 3.22 -60.93 -9.39
N PRO A 538 2.20 -61.01 -8.51
CA PRO A 538 1.17 -62.05 -8.54
C PRO A 538 0.24 -62.00 -9.77
N PHE A 539 0.32 -60.95 -10.59
CA PHE A 539 -0.52 -60.78 -11.79
C PHE A 539 0.16 -61.21 -13.11
N ILE A 540 1.42 -61.67 -13.08
CA ILE A 540 2.14 -62.13 -14.28
C ILE A 540 1.82 -63.60 -14.64
N THR A 541 1.19 -64.37 -13.75
CA THR A 541 0.82 -65.78 -13.99
C THR A 541 -0.54 -66.01 -14.66
N LEU A 542 -1.30 -64.96 -14.99
CA LEU A 542 -2.59 -65.07 -15.68
C LEU A 542 -2.47 -64.91 -17.20
N GLN A 543 -1.61 -65.71 -17.81
CA GLN A 543 -1.66 -66.01 -19.25
C GLN A 543 -1.58 -67.52 -19.48
N ARG A 544 -2.70 -68.23 -19.27
CA ARG A 544 -2.98 -69.47 -19.99
C ARG A 544 -4.46 -69.58 -20.32
N ARG A 545 -4.74 -69.55 -21.63
CA ARG A 545 -5.94 -70.15 -22.23
C ARG A 545 -5.86 -71.68 -22.13
N TYR A 546 -7.05 -72.30 -22.03
CA TYR A 546 -7.55 -73.55 -22.64
C TYR A 546 -8.25 -74.50 -21.63
N PRO A 547 -9.30 -75.25 -22.04
CA PRO A 547 -9.91 -75.33 -23.38
C PRO A 547 -11.14 -74.44 -23.59
#